data_AF-A0A0N1GVQ7-F1
#
_entry.id   AF-A0A0N1GVQ7-F1
#
_cell.length_a   1.000
_cell.length_b   1.000
_cell.length_c   1.000
_cell.angle_alpha   90.00
_cell.angle_beta   90.00
_cell.angle_gamma   90.00
#
_symmetry.space_group_name_H-M   'P 1'
#
loop_
_entity.id
_entity.type
_entity.pdbx_description
1 polymer ?
#
loop_
_entity_poly.entity_id
_entity_poly.type
_entity_poly.pdbx_seq_one_letter_code
_entity_poly.pdbx_strand_id
1 'polypeptide(L)'
;MEAWLFDVIRRRWPGRPCAVTSSLELVGDRWSLLIVREVTFGNHRFSQIARNTGAPRDRLAARLRSLVDAGILDRRLAGEGARYEGLRTARG
;
A
#
# COMPACT_ATOMS: atom_id res chain seq x y z
N MET A 1 16.58 3.63 -19.67
CA MET A 1 17.39 4.75 -19.14
C MET A 1 16.68 5.38 -17.92
N GLU A 2 16.26 4.60 -16.91
CA GLU A 2 15.54 5.13 -15.71
C GLU A 2 15.81 4.31 -14.42
N ALA A 3 16.93 3.58 -14.34
CA ALA A 3 17.31 2.84 -13.13
C ALA A 3 17.96 3.73 -12.05
N TRP A 4 18.36 4.96 -12.41
CA TRP A 4 19.08 5.89 -11.54
C TRP A 4 18.18 6.65 -10.55
N LEU A 5 16.90 6.87 -10.88
CA LEU A 5 15.98 7.63 -10.02
C LEU A 5 15.55 6.83 -8.77
N PHE A 6 15.34 5.51 -8.93
CA PHE A 6 14.98 4.62 -7.83
C PHE A 6 16.14 4.32 -6.88
N ASP A 7 17.39 4.46 -7.35
CA ASP A 7 18.59 4.22 -6.53
C ASP A 7 18.90 5.39 -5.60
N VAL A 8 18.66 6.63 -6.04
CA VAL A 8 18.82 7.85 -5.21
C VAL A 8 17.91 7.84 -3.98
N ILE A 9 16.68 7.33 -4.10
CA ILE A 9 15.74 7.21 -2.97
C ILE A 9 16.14 6.08 -2.01
N ARG A 10 16.82 5.03 -2.51
CA ARG A 10 17.17 3.83 -1.72
C ARG A 10 18.56 3.91 -1.07
N ARG A 11 19.29 5.02 -1.21
CA ARG A 11 20.50 5.24 -0.41
C ARG A 11 20.06 5.35 1.04
N ARG A 12 20.41 4.37 1.87
CA ARG A 12 20.37 4.52 3.32
C ARG A 12 21.43 5.53 3.70
N TRP A 13 21.05 6.81 3.72
CA TRP A 13 21.92 7.88 4.23
C TRP A 13 22.28 7.53 5.68
N PRO A 14 23.56 7.40 6.05
CA PRO A 14 23.96 7.23 7.44
C PRO A 14 23.73 8.57 8.13
N GLY A 15 22.50 8.77 8.61
CA GLY A 15 22.01 10.01 9.17
C GLY A 15 20.88 9.70 10.13
N ARG A 16 20.64 10.67 11.02
CA ARG A 16 19.64 10.63 12.11
C ARG A 16 18.31 10.00 11.65
N PRO A 17 17.64 9.21 12.50
CA PRO A 17 16.32 8.67 12.17
C PRO A 17 15.40 9.82 11.76
N CYS A 18 14.98 9.81 10.49
CA CYS A 18 14.18 10.86 9.89
C CYS A 18 12.78 10.32 9.64
N ALA A 19 11.78 10.91 10.28
CA ALA A 19 10.38 10.52 10.11
C ALA A 19 9.95 10.58 8.64
N VAL A 20 10.48 11.53 7.86
CA VAL A 20 10.19 11.67 6.43
C VAL A 20 10.68 10.47 5.62
N THR A 21 11.90 9.98 5.90
CA THR A 21 12.44 8.79 5.23
C THR A 21 11.60 7.56 5.56
N SER A 22 11.26 7.37 6.83
CA SER A 22 10.40 6.26 7.26
C SER A 22 8.99 6.33 6.64
N SER A 23 8.41 7.53 6.50
CA SER A 23 7.14 7.71 5.79
C SER A 23 7.27 7.38 4.30
N LEU A 24 8.35 7.83 3.64
CA LEU A 24 8.59 7.56 2.21
C LEU A 24 8.86 6.09 1.91
N GLU A 25 9.43 5.31 2.83
CA GLU A 25 9.54 3.86 2.66
C GLU A 25 8.16 3.18 2.57
N LEU A 26 7.18 3.72 3.30
CA LEU A 26 5.80 3.22 3.32
C LEU A 26 4.98 3.71 2.12
N VAL A 27 5.00 5.01 1.83
CA VAL A 27 4.11 5.62 0.81
C VAL A 27 4.79 5.97 -0.51
N GLY A 28 6.13 5.91 -0.58
CA GLY A 28 6.92 6.35 -1.74
C GLY A 28 6.94 5.36 -2.90
N ASP A 29 6.36 4.16 -2.74
CA ASP A 29 6.06 3.29 -3.88
C ASP A 29 4.78 3.76 -4.59
N ARG A 30 4.85 3.86 -5.92
CA ARG A 30 3.76 4.31 -6.81
C ARG A 30 2.40 3.69 -6.47
N TRP A 31 2.36 2.41 -6.09
CA TRP A 31 1.12 1.69 -5.87
C TRP A 31 0.50 2.00 -4.51
N SER A 32 1.29 2.36 -3.51
CA SER A 32 0.82 2.61 -2.14
C SER A 32 -0.28 3.67 -2.08
N LEU A 33 -0.06 4.82 -2.73
CA LEU A 33 -1.05 5.90 -2.77
C LEU A 33 -2.28 5.55 -3.62
N LEU A 34 -2.09 4.82 -4.72
CA LEU A 34 -3.20 4.37 -5.56
C LEU A 34 -4.10 3.38 -4.82
N ILE A 35 -3.50 2.46 -4.07
CA ILE A 35 -4.22 1.51 -3.21
C ILE A 35 -5.05 2.26 -2.17
N VAL A 36 -4.44 3.22 -1.46
CA VAL A 36 -5.14 4.01 -0.43
C VAL A 36 -6.32 4.74 -1.06
N ARG A 37 -6.13 5.37 -2.24
CA ARG A 37 -7.22 6.02 -2.98
C ARG A 37 -8.37 5.06 -3.29
N GLU A 38 -8.07 3.87 -3.81
CA GLU A 38 -9.11 2.89 -4.13
C GLU A 38 -9.88 2.45 -2.89
N VAL A 39 -9.19 2.21 -1.78
CA VAL A 39 -9.83 1.85 -0.51
C VAL A 39 -10.72 3.00 0.00
N THR A 40 -10.27 4.25 -0.09
CA THR A 40 -11.08 5.43 0.26
C THR A 40 -12.32 5.57 -0.65
N PHE A 41 -12.25 5.12 -1.89
CA PHE A 41 -13.40 5.05 -2.81
C PHE A 41 -14.32 3.82 -2.57
N GLY A 42 -14.09 3.05 -1.50
CA GLY A 42 -14.91 1.88 -1.16
C GLY A 42 -14.51 0.60 -1.90
N ASN A 43 -13.45 0.62 -2.71
CA ASN A 43 -12.95 -0.57 -3.38
C ASN A 43 -12.11 -1.39 -2.41
N HIS A 44 -12.75 -2.40 -1.81
CA HIS A 44 -12.12 -3.19 -0.75
C HIS A 44 -11.62 -4.56 -1.24
N ARG A 45 -12.03 -4.99 -2.45
CA ARG A 45 -11.67 -6.31 -3.01
C ARG A 45 -10.34 -6.25 -3.76
N PHE A 46 -9.46 -7.23 -3.52
CA PHE A 46 -8.14 -7.32 -4.17
C PHE A 46 -8.22 -7.24 -5.69
N SER A 47 -9.14 -7.99 -6.31
CA SER A 47 -9.29 -8.01 -7.78
C SER A 47 -9.75 -6.67 -8.34
N GLN A 48 -10.58 -5.93 -7.61
CA GLN A 48 -11.03 -4.59 -8.01
C GLN A 48 -9.88 -3.58 -7.89
N ILE A 49 -9.15 -3.59 -6.78
CA ILE A 49 -7.99 -2.73 -6.56
C ILE A 49 -6.92 -3.02 -7.62
N ALA A 50 -6.64 -4.30 -7.92
CA ALA A 50 -5.68 -4.69 -8.96
C ALA A 50 -6.07 -4.13 -10.34
N ARG A 51 -7.35 -4.24 -10.71
CA ARG A 51 -7.85 -3.69 -11.98
C ARG A 51 -7.75 -2.17 -12.05
N ASN A 52 -8.18 -1.47 -11.00
CA ASN A 52 -8.23 -0.01 -10.99
C ASN A 52 -6.85 0.64 -10.90
N THR A 53 -5.91 -0.02 -10.23
CA THR A 53 -4.54 0.49 -10.06
C THR A 53 -3.60 0.04 -11.19
N GLY A 54 -3.89 -1.09 -11.85
CA GLY A 54 -2.98 -1.72 -12.81
C GLY A 54 -1.72 -2.31 -12.14
N ALA A 55 -1.70 -2.44 -10.82
CA ALA A 55 -0.55 -2.96 -10.08
C ALA A 55 -0.34 -4.46 -10.35
N PRO A 56 0.91 -4.91 -10.55
CA PRO A 56 1.25 -6.33 -10.52
C PRO A 56 0.76 -6.99 -9.22
N ARG A 57 0.24 -8.22 -9.29
CA ARG A 57 -0.45 -8.85 -8.13
C ARG A 57 0.47 -9.06 -6.93
N ASP A 58 1.72 -9.42 -7.20
CA ASP A 58 2.81 -9.57 -6.23
C ASP A 58 3.11 -8.24 -5.53
N ARG A 59 3.23 -7.14 -6.30
CA ARG A 59 3.44 -5.79 -5.75
C ARG A 59 2.25 -5.33 -4.92
N LEU A 60 1.04 -5.53 -5.43
CA LEU A 60 -0.19 -5.20 -4.72
C LEU A 60 -0.25 -5.96 -3.39
N ALA A 61 -0.05 -7.27 -3.38
CA ALA A 61 -0.09 -8.08 -2.17
C ALA A 61 0.93 -7.62 -1.12
N ALA A 62 2.17 -7.35 -1.55
CA ALA A 62 3.21 -6.84 -0.66
C ALA A 62 2.83 -5.48 -0.04
N ARG A 63 2.33 -4.54 -0.87
CA ARG A 63 1.94 -3.20 -0.41
C ARG A 63 0.74 -3.23 0.52
N LEU A 64 -0.27 -4.05 0.20
CA LEU A 64 -1.42 -4.24 1.09
C LEU A 64 -1.00 -4.73 2.47
N ARG A 65 -0.07 -5.69 2.54
CA ARG A 65 0.48 -6.16 3.82
C ARG A 65 1.20 -5.03 4.55
N SER A 66 2.11 -4.31 3.89
CA SER A 66 2.84 -3.18 4.52
C SER A 66 1.91 -2.07 5.02
N LEU A 67 0.85 -1.74 4.27
CA LEU A 67 -0.13 -0.73 4.68
C LEU A 67 -0.99 -1.19 5.86
N VAL A 68 -1.28 -2.49 5.96
CA VAL A 68 -1.96 -3.07 7.13
C VAL A 68 -1.03 -3.08 8.34
N ASP A 69 0.21 -3.53 8.17
CA ASP A 69 1.20 -3.59 9.25
C ASP A 69 1.52 -2.19 9.80
N ALA A 70 1.51 -1.17 8.93
CA ALA A 70 1.68 0.23 9.32
C ALA A 70 0.43 0.86 9.96
N GLY A 71 -0.69 0.13 10.06
CA GLY A 71 -1.96 0.63 10.57
C GLY A 71 -2.61 1.69 9.68
N ILE A 72 -2.21 1.80 8.41
CA ILE A 72 -2.86 2.68 7.43
C ILE A 72 -4.16 2.05 6.96
N LEU A 73 -4.15 0.73 6.77
CA LEU A 73 -5.31 -0.08 6.43
C LEU A 73 -5.64 -1.10 7.53
N ASP A 74 -6.90 -1.46 7.65
CA ASP A 74 -7.38 -2.55 8.50
C ASP A 74 -7.93 -3.68 7.61
N ARG A 75 -7.56 -4.92 7.93
CA ARG A 75 -8.06 -6.13 7.27
C ARG A 75 -9.23 -6.68 8.07
N ARG A 76 -10.46 -6.45 7.58
CA ARG A 76 -11.65 -7.13 8.12
C ARG A 76 -11.85 -8.49 7.44
N LEU A 77 -12.12 -9.51 8.24
CA LEU A 77 -12.63 -10.80 7.77
C LEU A 77 -14.15 -10.71 7.68
N ALA A 78 -14.73 -11.25 6.61
CA ALA A 78 -16.18 -11.31 6.45
C ALA A 78 -16.73 -12.56 7.18
N GLY A 79 -17.83 -12.39 7.92
CA GLY A 79 -18.52 -13.45 8.66
C GLY A 79 -19.12 -14.56 7.79
N GLU A 80 -19.50 -15.65 8.43
CA GLU A 80 -19.77 -16.97 7.86
C GLU A 80 -20.65 -16.97 6.61
N GLY A 81 -20.12 -17.59 5.54
CA GLY A 81 -20.71 -17.67 4.20
C GLY A 81 -20.13 -16.69 3.16
N ALA A 82 -19.28 -15.75 3.57
CA ALA A 82 -18.95 -14.57 2.77
C ALA A 82 -17.68 -14.69 1.90
N ARG A 83 -17.88 -14.51 0.61
CA ARG A 83 -16.85 -14.42 -0.44
C ARG A 83 -16.11 -13.08 -0.35
N TYR A 84 -14.89 -13.09 0.19
CA TYR A 84 -13.78 -12.11 0.10
C TYR A 84 -14.11 -10.61 0.12
N GLU A 85 -13.90 -9.93 1.25
CA GLU A 85 -13.98 -8.45 1.35
C GLU A 85 -13.34 -8.05 2.69
N GLY A 86 -12.47 -7.07 2.89
CA GLY A 86 -11.83 -6.05 2.07
C GLY A 86 -11.16 -5.01 3.02
N LEU A 87 -10.35 -4.07 2.51
CA LEU A 87 -9.50 -3.19 3.34
C LEU A 87 -10.16 -1.85 3.66
N ARG A 88 -10.11 -1.35 4.91
CA ARG A 88 -10.58 0.01 5.29
C ARG A 88 -9.42 0.87 5.76
N THR A 89 -9.50 2.21 5.70
CA THR A 89 -8.52 3.08 6.35
C THR A 89 -8.73 3.08 7.88
N ALA A 90 -7.66 3.16 8.66
CA ALA A 90 -7.74 3.10 10.13
C ALA A 90 -8.36 4.35 10.80
N ARG A 91 -8.72 5.38 10.02
CA ARG A 91 -9.68 6.41 10.42
C ARG A 91 -10.44 6.91 9.19
N GLY A 92 -11.74 7.03 9.38
CA GLY A 92 -12.79 7.50 8.47
C GLY A 92 -14.09 7.39 9.23
#